data_AF-A0A7W3UXL0-F1
#
_entry.id   AF-A0A7W3UXL0-F1
#
_cell.length_a   1.000
_cell.length_b   1.000
_cell.length_c   1.000
_cell.angle_alpha   90.00
_cell.angle_beta   90.00
_cell.angle_gamma   90.00
#
_symmetry.space_group_name_H-M   'P 1'
#
loop_
_entity.id
_entity.type
_entity.pdbx_description
1 polymer ?
#
loop_
_entity_poly.entity_id
_entity_poly.type
_entity_poly.pdbx_seq_one_letter_code
_entity_poly.pdbx_strand_id
1 'polypeptide(L)'
;MPNAVSLMLPRWLAMVIVCLLATGCGPEPDARAAPSADARAAAGSVSAASPSAATDSDQSVWENGMAYATLRSRLLSRGWVPLPDAQCRANVVGDNHVALCAADTQQCEPCEALPELSACSGTGHCTMQFQGEGGKMLRVSTYGDVHRHTAVGEPEDLVVTALEPVSF
;
A
#
# COMPACT_ATOMS: atom_id res chain seq x y z
N MET A 1 46.32 -26.27 -30.26
CA MET A 1 45.10 -25.65 -30.83
C MET A 1 44.77 -24.41 -30.01
N PRO A 2 45.20 -23.19 -30.41
CA PRO A 2 44.76 -21.96 -29.76
C PRO A 2 43.57 -21.38 -30.54
N ASN A 3 42.43 -21.17 -29.89
CA ASN A 3 41.31 -20.44 -30.47
C ASN A 3 41.19 -19.05 -29.82
N ALA A 4 41.07 -18.08 -30.72
CA ALA A 4 41.25 -16.65 -30.54
C ALA A 4 40.26 -15.99 -29.57
N VAL A 5 40.81 -15.06 -28.77
CA VAL A 5 40.04 -13.97 -28.15
C VAL A 5 40.06 -12.81 -29.13
N SER A 6 38.92 -12.53 -29.77
CA SER A 6 38.75 -11.33 -30.59
C SER A 6 38.50 -10.12 -29.70
N LEU A 7 39.44 -9.18 -29.77
CA LEU A 7 39.32 -7.79 -29.35
C LEU A 7 38.29 -7.07 -30.23
N MET A 8 37.35 -6.34 -29.61
CA MET A 8 36.72 -5.17 -30.22
C MET A 8 36.20 -4.22 -29.13
N LEU A 9 37.12 -3.40 -28.61
CA LEU A 9 36.84 -2.00 -28.24
C LEU A 9 37.08 -1.15 -29.51
N PRO A 10 36.80 0.18 -29.55
CA PRO A 10 35.89 1.02 -28.76
C PRO A 10 35.09 2.00 -29.67
N ARG A 11 34.34 2.95 -29.08
CA ARG A 11 34.44 4.41 -29.33
C ARG A 11 33.09 5.15 -29.46
N TRP A 12 32.86 6.01 -28.47
CA TRP A 12 32.51 7.43 -28.65
C TRP A 12 31.03 7.80 -28.82
N LEU A 13 30.71 8.99 -28.29
CA LEU A 13 29.43 9.70 -28.19
C LEU A 13 28.52 9.21 -27.03
N ALA A 14 28.21 9.97 -25.98
CA ALA A 14 28.35 11.40 -25.69
C ALA A 14 28.48 11.57 -24.14
N MET A 15 29.52 12.19 -23.59
CA MET A 15 29.72 13.64 -23.43
C MET A 15 28.54 14.29 -22.68
N VAL A 16 28.58 14.38 -21.34
CA VAL A 16 29.18 15.48 -20.53
C VAL A 16 28.34 16.75 -20.55
N ILE A 17 27.70 17.01 -19.40
CA ILE A 17 27.59 18.30 -18.69
C ILE A 17 27.12 19.51 -19.50
N VAL A 18 25.88 19.95 -19.23
CA VAL A 18 25.54 21.38 -19.16
C VAL A 18 24.78 21.62 -17.85
N CYS A 19 25.54 21.93 -16.80
CA CYS A 19 25.06 22.77 -15.71
C CYS A 19 25.18 24.24 -16.15
N LEU A 20 24.32 25.08 -15.54
CA LEU A 20 24.46 26.50 -15.24
C LEU A 20 23.50 27.49 -15.95
N LEU A 21 22.62 28.01 -15.08
CA LEU A 21 22.14 29.40 -14.94
C LEU A 21 20.80 29.74 -15.62
N ALA A 22 19.75 29.98 -14.83
CA ALA A 22 19.47 31.33 -14.29
C ALA A 22 18.15 31.38 -13.49
N THR A 23 18.18 32.09 -12.35
CA THR A 23 17.14 33.00 -11.79
C THR A 23 15.71 32.46 -11.55
N GLY A 24 15.08 32.59 -10.38
CA GLY A 24 15.41 33.35 -9.17
C GLY A 24 14.26 33.21 -8.14
N CYS A 25 14.58 33.46 -6.88
CA CYS A 25 13.61 33.65 -5.80
C CYS A 25 12.77 34.90 -6.04
N GLY A 26 11.48 34.82 -5.73
CA GLY A 26 10.64 35.99 -5.48
C GLY A 26 9.47 35.61 -4.58
N PRO A 27 9.44 36.05 -3.30
CA PRO A 27 8.20 36.14 -2.54
C PRO A 27 7.51 37.45 -2.92
N GLU A 28 6.26 37.41 -3.38
CA GLU A 28 5.43 38.61 -3.51
C GLU A 28 4.48 38.70 -2.29
N PRO A 29 4.55 39.80 -1.51
CA PRO A 29 3.70 40.03 -0.35
C PRO A 29 2.44 40.84 -0.68
N ASP A 30 1.35 40.42 -0.02
CA ASP A 30 0.22 41.18 0.55
C ASP A 30 -0.52 42.24 -0.29
N ALA A 31 -1.84 42.04 -0.48
CA ALA A 31 -2.87 42.95 0.05
C ALA A 31 -4.26 42.64 -0.52
N ARG A 32 -5.12 42.01 0.29
CA ARG A 32 -6.49 42.53 0.46
C ARG A 32 -7.09 42.10 1.79
N ALA A 33 -6.84 42.92 2.80
CA ALA A 33 -7.68 42.98 3.98
C ALA A 33 -9.07 43.51 3.61
N ALA A 34 -10.11 42.83 4.09
CA ALA A 34 -11.35 43.45 4.49
C ALA A 34 -11.84 42.73 5.77
N PRO A 35 -12.25 43.46 6.81
CA PRO A 35 -12.61 42.88 8.10
C PRO A 35 -14.08 42.44 8.09
N SER A 36 -14.38 41.40 8.86
CA SER A 36 -15.72 41.25 9.45
C SER A 36 -15.53 40.76 10.88
N ALA A 37 -15.96 41.62 11.78
CA ALA A 37 -15.93 41.43 13.21
C ALA A 37 -17.03 40.46 13.67
N ASP A 38 -16.68 39.79 14.77
CA ASP A 38 -17.54 39.27 15.84
C ASP A 38 -18.66 38.27 15.51
N ALA A 39 -18.44 37.04 15.97
CA ALA A 39 -19.35 36.44 16.94
C ALA A 39 -18.59 35.49 17.88
N ARG A 40 -18.42 35.92 19.14
CA ARG A 40 -18.14 35.02 20.27
C ARG A 40 -19.29 34.02 20.42
N ALA A 41 -18.97 32.73 20.51
CA ALA A 41 -19.74 31.79 21.29
C ALA A 41 -18.78 30.83 22.00
N ALA A 42 -18.78 30.92 23.33
CA ALA A 42 -18.11 29.99 24.22
C ALA A 42 -18.86 28.65 24.24
N ALA A 43 -18.10 27.58 24.46
CA ALA A 43 -18.41 26.39 25.27
C ALA A 43 -17.99 25.09 24.57
N GLY A 44 -17.21 24.29 25.31
CA GLY A 44 -16.97 22.89 24.98
C GLY A 44 -15.52 22.60 24.63
N SER A 45 -14.65 22.59 25.65
CA SER A 45 -13.49 21.69 25.63
C SER A 45 -14.02 20.26 25.54
N VAL A 46 -14.31 19.79 24.33
CA VAL A 46 -14.45 18.38 24.07
C VAL A 46 -13.05 17.81 24.13
N SER A 47 -12.74 17.23 25.28
CA SER A 47 -11.64 16.29 25.42
C SER A 47 -11.77 15.31 24.26
N ALA A 48 -10.86 15.42 23.29
CA ALA A 48 -10.70 14.44 22.25
C ALA A 48 -10.33 13.14 22.97
N ALA A 49 -11.34 12.34 23.28
CA ALA A 49 -11.16 10.95 23.63
C ALA A 49 -10.54 10.34 22.37
N SER A 50 -9.22 10.15 22.42
CA SER A 50 -8.49 9.33 21.47
C SER A 50 -9.31 8.07 21.22
N PRO A 51 -9.58 7.68 19.95
CA PRO A 51 -10.19 6.39 19.70
C PRO A 51 -9.27 5.35 20.33
N SER A 52 -9.81 4.64 21.34
CA SER A 52 -9.12 3.59 22.07
C SER A 52 -8.55 2.62 21.07
N ALA A 53 -7.23 2.57 21.07
CA ALA A 53 -6.39 1.74 20.25
C ALA A 53 -6.92 0.30 20.20
N ALA A 54 -6.72 -0.34 19.05
CA ALA A 54 -6.49 -1.77 19.03
C ALA A 54 -5.69 -2.14 20.28
N THR A 55 -6.23 -3.04 21.09
CA THR A 55 -5.54 -3.60 22.24
C THR A 55 -4.10 -3.89 21.83
N ASP A 56 -3.15 -3.29 22.55
CA ASP A 56 -1.68 -3.31 22.33
C ASP A 56 -1.14 -4.70 21.91
N SER A 57 -1.83 -5.76 22.35
CA SER A 57 -1.59 -7.17 22.05
C SER A 57 -1.76 -7.59 20.58
N ASP A 58 -2.60 -6.91 19.78
CA ASP A 58 -2.76 -7.22 18.35
C ASP A 58 -1.70 -6.53 17.49
N GLN A 59 -1.21 -5.36 17.92
CA GLN A 59 -0.07 -4.68 17.27
C GLN A 59 1.25 -5.43 17.49
N SER A 60 1.39 -6.16 18.60
CA SER A 60 2.57 -7.01 18.89
C SER A 60 2.79 -8.18 17.92
N VAL A 61 1.83 -8.44 17.01
CA VAL A 61 1.90 -9.51 15.99
C VAL A 61 2.78 -9.13 14.80
N TRP A 62 2.90 -7.83 14.58
CA TRP A 62 3.40 -7.28 13.33
C TRP A 62 4.76 -6.63 13.50
N GLU A 63 5.60 -6.82 12.48
CA GLU A 63 6.86 -6.13 12.30
C GLU A 63 6.85 -5.53 10.87
N ASN A 64 7.24 -4.26 10.74
CA ASN A 64 7.33 -3.62 9.42
C ASN A 64 8.30 -4.40 8.52
N GLY A 65 7.88 -4.68 7.29
CA GLY A 65 8.66 -5.46 6.32
C GLY A 65 8.58 -6.97 6.48
N MET A 66 7.80 -7.51 7.45
CA MET A 66 7.60 -8.96 7.54
C MET A 66 6.85 -9.50 6.31
N ALA A 67 7.12 -10.75 5.94
CA ALA A 67 6.37 -11.43 4.89
C ALA A 67 4.87 -11.51 5.23
N TYR A 68 4.02 -11.20 4.26
CA TYR A 68 2.57 -11.21 4.42
C TYR A 68 2.04 -12.59 4.83
N ALA A 69 2.54 -13.66 4.22
CA ALA A 69 2.16 -15.03 4.57
C ALA A 69 2.38 -15.34 6.07
N THR A 70 3.45 -14.81 6.66
CA THR A 70 3.75 -14.94 8.09
C THR A 70 2.72 -14.19 8.94
N LEU A 71 2.41 -12.93 8.61
CA LEU A 71 1.38 -12.17 9.31
C LEU A 71 0.02 -12.87 9.22
N ARG A 72 -0.38 -13.27 8.01
CA ARG A 72 -1.64 -13.97 7.73
C ARG A 72 -1.79 -15.20 8.62
N SER A 73 -0.77 -16.06 8.66
CA SER A 73 -0.76 -17.25 9.53
C SER A 73 -0.96 -16.91 11.01
N ARG A 74 -0.28 -15.87 11.50
CA ARG A 74 -0.44 -15.38 12.89
C ARG A 74 -1.86 -14.87 13.16
N LEU A 75 -2.44 -14.07 12.26
CA LEU A 75 -3.79 -13.55 12.40
C LEU A 75 -4.82 -14.68 12.44
N LEU A 76 -4.76 -15.61 11.49
CA LEU A 76 -5.65 -16.78 11.43
C LEU A 76 -5.56 -17.63 12.70
N SER A 77 -4.35 -17.86 13.23
CA SER A 77 -4.14 -18.62 14.46
C SER A 77 -4.75 -17.96 15.72
N ARG A 78 -5.02 -16.65 15.65
CA ARG A 78 -5.63 -15.84 16.72
C ARG A 78 -7.12 -15.63 16.52
N GLY A 79 -7.74 -16.30 15.55
CA GLY A 79 -9.18 -16.23 15.30
C GLY A 79 -9.62 -15.03 14.44
N TRP A 80 -8.69 -14.29 13.84
CA TRP A 80 -9.04 -13.35 12.78
C TRP A 80 -9.47 -14.12 11.54
N VAL A 81 -10.53 -13.66 10.88
CA VAL A 81 -11.09 -14.28 9.69
C VAL A 81 -10.88 -13.34 8.50
N PRO A 82 -10.44 -13.84 7.33
CA PRO A 82 -10.41 -13.05 6.10
C PRO A 82 -11.78 -12.43 5.83
N LEU A 83 -11.82 -11.17 5.41
CA LEU A 83 -13.05 -10.47 5.06
C LEU A 83 -13.16 -10.31 3.54
N PRO A 84 -14.00 -11.12 2.86
CA PRO A 84 -14.26 -11.00 1.43
C PRO A 84 -14.75 -9.63 1.01
N ASP A 85 -14.10 -9.08 -0.02
CA ASP A 85 -14.55 -7.88 -0.70
C ASP A 85 -15.18 -8.24 -2.06
N ALA A 86 -16.49 -7.99 -2.20
CA ALA A 86 -17.21 -8.22 -3.44
C ALA A 86 -16.70 -7.35 -4.61
N GLN A 87 -15.95 -6.30 -4.33
CA GLN A 87 -15.35 -5.40 -5.32
C GLN A 87 -13.88 -5.71 -5.61
N CYS A 88 -13.28 -6.76 -5.01
CA CYS A 88 -11.86 -7.07 -5.21
C CYS A 88 -11.46 -7.10 -6.69
N ARG A 89 -12.21 -7.80 -7.55
CA ARG A 89 -11.87 -7.90 -8.98
C ARG A 89 -11.89 -6.54 -9.69
N ALA A 90 -12.87 -5.70 -9.38
CA ALA A 90 -12.92 -4.35 -9.93
C ALA A 90 -11.75 -3.48 -9.40
N ASN A 91 -11.39 -3.63 -8.13
CA ASN A 91 -10.33 -2.86 -7.48
C ASN A 91 -8.90 -3.31 -7.84
N VAL A 92 -8.71 -4.57 -8.25
CA VAL A 92 -7.41 -5.16 -8.59
C VAL A 92 -7.18 -5.16 -10.11
N VAL A 93 -8.21 -5.51 -10.90
CA VAL A 93 -8.10 -5.68 -12.36
C VAL A 93 -8.65 -4.47 -13.11
N GLY A 94 -9.54 -3.69 -12.48
CA GLY A 94 -10.19 -2.52 -13.06
C GLY A 94 -11.62 -2.77 -13.54
N ASP A 95 -12.26 -1.74 -14.09
CA ASP A 95 -13.68 -1.77 -14.47
C ASP A 95 -14.02 -2.88 -15.48
N ASN A 96 -13.08 -3.24 -16.37
CA ASN A 96 -13.28 -4.29 -17.38
C ASN A 96 -12.93 -5.70 -16.88
N HIS A 97 -12.87 -5.92 -15.56
CA HIS A 97 -12.48 -7.19 -14.96
C HIS A 97 -13.27 -8.39 -15.51
N VAL A 98 -14.57 -8.25 -15.84
CA VAL A 98 -15.37 -9.37 -16.36
C VAL A 98 -14.79 -9.97 -17.65
N ALA A 99 -14.42 -9.13 -18.63
CA ALA A 99 -13.85 -9.60 -19.89
C ALA A 99 -12.41 -10.09 -19.70
N LEU A 100 -11.66 -9.41 -18.84
CA LEU A 100 -10.27 -9.68 -18.52
C LEU A 100 -10.09 -11.03 -17.79
N CYS A 101 -10.86 -11.29 -16.73
CA CYS A 101 -10.88 -12.58 -16.03
C CYS A 101 -11.30 -13.74 -16.95
N ALA A 102 -12.21 -13.49 -17.89
CA ALA A 102 -12.70 -14.50 -18.82
C ALA A 102 -11.67 -14.85 -19.91
N ALA A 103 -10.88 -13.86 -20.34
CA ALA A 103 -9.80 -14.05 -21.30
C ALA A 103 -8.58 -14.74 -20.66
N ASP A 104 -8.27 -14.37 -19.41
CA ASP A 104 -7.21 -14.97 -18.62
C ASP A 104 -7.59 -15.03 -17.14
N THR A 105 -7.85 -16.26 -16.67
CA THR A 105 -8.22 -16.52 -15.27
C THR A 105 -7.15 -16.10 -14.27
N GLN A 106 -5.88 -16.02 -14.68
CA GLN A 106 -4.78 -15.62 -13.79
C GLN A 106 -4.92 -14.16 -13.35
N GLN A 107 -5.59 -13.31 -14.14
CA GLN A 107 -5.77 -11.90 -13.77
C GLN A 107 -6.61 -11.71 -12.51
N CYS A 108 -7.50 -12.66 -12.21
CA CYS A 108 -8.45 -12.56 -11.11
C CYS A 108 -8.19 -13.58 -9.99
N GLU A 109 -7.19 -14.44 -10.18
CA GLU A 109 -6.72 -15.43 -9.22
C GLU A 109 -6.38 -14.82 -7.84
N PRO A 110 -5.75 -13.64 -7.72
CA PRO A 110 -5.45 -13.07 -6.41
C PRO A 110 -6.69 -12.84 -5.54
N CYS A 111 -7.81 -12.44 -6.15
CA CYS A 111 -9.08 -12.22 -5.44
C CYS A 111 -9.75 -13.54 -5.01
N GLU A 112 -9.36 -14.67 -5.60
CA GLU A 112 -9.88 -15.99 -5.24
C GLU A 112 -8.99 -16.66 -4.19
N ALA A 113 -7.67 -16.50 -4.31
CA ALA A 113 -6.70 -17.09 -3.40
C ALA A 113 -6.54 -16.33 -2.09
N LEU A 114 -6.72 -15.00 -2.12
CA LEU A 114 -6.69 -14.13 -0.96
C LEU A 114 -8.09 -13.55 -0.72
N PRO A 115 -8.99 -14.27 0.00
CA PRO A 115 -10.32 -13.77 0.30
C PRO A 115 -10.29 -12.46 1.09
N GLU A 116 -9.23 -12.15 1.81
CA GLU A 116 -9.05 -10.86 2.49
C GLU A 116 -8.65 -9.70 1.58
N LEU A 117 -8.26 -9.94 0.31
CA LEU A 117 -7.80 -8.91 -0.60
C LEU A 117 -8.95 -7.99 -1.00
N SER A 118 -8.77 -6.69 -0.80
CA SER A 118 -9.78 -5.67 -1.11
C SER A 118 -9.42 -4.81 -2.32
N ALA A 119 -8.14 -4.50 -2.48
CA ALA A 119 -7.61 -3.72 -3.58
C ALA A 119 -6.12 -3.99 -3.77
N CYS A 120 -5.63 -3.86 -5.00
CA CYS A 120 -4.20 -3.77 -5.27
C CYS A 120 -3.94 -2.88 -6.48
N SER A 121 -2.98 -1.97 -6.37
CA SER A 121 -2.58 -1.11 -7.47
C SER A 121 -1.67 -1.87 -8.45
N GLY A 122 -1.61 -1.42 -9.70
CA GLY A 122 -0.61 -1.88 -10.68
C GLY A 122 0.84 -1.55 -10.30
N THR A 123 1.06 -0.82 -9.20
CA THR A 123 2.39 -0.55 -8.61
C THR A 123 2.71 -1.45 -7.42
N GLY A 124 1.84 -2.41 -7.10
CA GLY A 124 2.09 -3.42 -6.06
C GLY A 124 1.67 -3.04 -4.65
N HIS A 125 0.95 -1.92 -4.45
CA HIS A 125 0.38 -1.59 -3.14
C HIS A 125 -0.97 -2.28 -2.99
N CYS A 126 -1.08 -3.21 -2.04
CA CYS A 126 -2.33 -3.91 -1.80
C CYS A 126 -2.89 -3.64 -0.40
N THR A 127 -4.20 -3.83 -0.25
CA THR A 127 -4.93 -3.70 1.01
C THR A 127 -5.68 -4.99 1.29
N MET A 128 -5.43 -5.57 2.47
CA MET A 128 -6.11 -6.77 2.97
C MET A 128 -6.98 -6.42 4.17
N GLN A 129 -8.06 -7.17 4.38
CA GLN A 129 -9.03 -6.92 5.44
C GLN A 129 -9.34 -8.20 6.22
N PHE A 130 -9.31 -8.09 7.55
CA PHE A 130 -9.67 -9.17 8.46
C PHE A 130 -10.73 -8.71 9.45
N GLN A 131 -11.64 -9.61 9.80
CA GLN A 131 -12.61 -9.41 10.85
C GLN A 131 -12.23 -10.25 12.08
N GLY A 132 -12.27 -9.62 13.24
CA GLY A 132 -12.04 -10.24 14.54
C GLY A 132 -13.31 -10.32 15.36
N GLU A 133 -13.19 -10.86 16.56
CA GLU A 133 -14.30 -11.00 17.49
C GLU A 133 -14.93 -9.64 17.86
N GLY A 134 -16.24 -9.62 18.08
CA GLY A 134 -16.97 -8.40 18.44
C GLY A 134 -17.07 -7.37 17.32
N GLY A 135 -16.86 -7.77 16.06
CA GLY A 135 -16.97 -6.89 14.88
C GLY A 135 -15.75 -5.99 14.66
N LYS A 136 -14.64 -6.24 15.38
CA LYS A 136 -13.37 -5.54 15.13
C LYS A 136 -12.89 -5.81 13.70
N MET A 137 -12.27 -4.84 13.08
CA MET A 137 -11.67 -5.01 11.76
C MET A 137 -10.22 -4.54 11.76
N LEU A 138 -9.39 -5.27 11.03
CA LEU A 138 -8.02 -4.90 10.73
C LEU A 138 -7.86 -4.68 9.23
N ARG A 139 -7.13 -3.62 8.90
CA ARG A 139 -6.61 -3.37 7.57
C ARG A 139 -5.11 -3.63 7.58
N VAL A 140 -4.65 -4.41 6.61
CA VAL A 140 -3.24 -4.67 6.37
C VAL A 140 -2.86 -3.99 5.06
N SER A 141 -1.85 -3.13 5.09
CA SER A 141 -1.24 -2.60 3.87
C SER A 141 0.00 -3.42 3.53
N THR A 142 0.16 -3.74 2.26
CA THR A 142 1.30 -4.51 1.75
C THR A 142 1.91 -3.85 0.53
N TYR A 143 3.15 -4.23 0.23
CA TYR A 143 3.83 -3.89 -1.02
C TYR A 143 4.47 -5.14 -1.62
N GLY A 144 4.37 -5.32 -2.94
CA GLY A 144 4.97 -6.44 -3.66
C GLY A 144 4.06 -7.01 -4.75
N ASP A 145 4.43 -8.16 -5.30
CA ASP A 145 3.62 -8.86 -6.30
C ASP A 145 2.51 -9.70 -5.62
N VAL A 146 1.25 -9.33 -5.88
CA VAL A 146 0.09 -10.01 -5.29
C VAL A 146 -0.11 -11.44 -5.80
N HIS A 147 0.41 -11.76 -6.99
CA HIS A 147 0.38 -13.12 -7.52
C HIS A 147 1.38 -14.04 -6.82
N ARG A 148 2.35 -13.48 -6.06
CA ARG A 148 3.38 -14.22 -5.30
C ARG A 148 3.08 -14.28 -3.80
N HIS A 149 1.81 -14.42 -3.43
CA HIS A 149 1.35 -14.32 -2.04
C HIS A 149 1.65 -15.54 -1.14
N THR A 150 2.10 -16.66 -1.70
CA THR A 150 2.44 -17.89 -0.95
C THR A 150 3.93 -18.07 -0.68
N ALA A 151 4.79 -17.25 -1.28
CA ALA A 151 6.23 -17.36 -1.10
C ALA A 151 6.63 -16.80 0.29
N VAL A 152 7.51 -17.52 0.98
CA VAL A 152 8.03 -17.15 2.29
C VAL A 152 9.53 -16.93 2.17
N GLY A 153 9.96 -15.67 2.24
CA GLY A 153 11.38 -15.31 2.40
C GLY A 153 12.12 -14.98 1.11
N GLU A 154 11.42 -14.71 0.01
CA GLU A 154 11.99 -14.27 -1.26
C GLU A 154 11.84 -12.74 -1.45
N PRO A 155 12.76 -12.08 -2.17
CA PRO A 155 12.86 -10.61 -2.24
C PRO A 155 11.73 -9.90 -3.01
N GLU A 156 10.81 -10.65 -3.64
CA GLU A 156 9.65 -10.10 -4.38
C GLU A 156 8.32 -10.48 -3.74
N ASP A 157 8.37 -10.95 -2.49
CA ASP A 157 7.21 -11.32 -1.70
C ASP A 157 6.38 -10.08 -1.33
N LEU A 158 5.08 -10.28 -1.14
CA LEU A 158 4.23 -9.31 -0.45
C LEU A 158 4.77 -9.10 0.96
N VAL A 159 5.25 -7.89 1.23
CA VAL A 159 5.70 -7.47 2.56
C VAL A 159 4.67 -6.57 3.21
N VAL A 160 4.52 -6.66 4.53
CA VAL A 160 3.60 -5.83 5.29
C VAL A 160 4.21 -4.47 5.55
N THR A 161 3.53 -3.41 5.13
CA THR A 161 3.96 -2.02 5.32
C THR A 161 3.21 -1.33 6.45
N ALA A 162 1.96 -1.72 6.72
CA ALA A 162 1.19 -1.23 7.86
C ALA A 162 0.13 -2.24 8.33
N LEU A 163 -0.25 -2.16 9.60
CA LEU A 163 -1.37 -2.87 10.21
C LEU A 163 -2.18 -1.89 11.06
N GLU A 164 -3.46 -1.70 10.75
CA GLU A 164 -4.28 -0.66 11.36
C GLU A 164 -5.67 -1.20 11.74
N PRO A 165 -6.19 -0.92 12.95
CA PRO A 165 -7.60 -1.13 13.25
C PRO A 165 -8.48 -0.17 12.47
N VAL A 166 -9.58 -0.68 11.93
CA VAL A 166 -10.60 0.15 11.27
C VAL A 166 -11.62 0.57 12.32
N SER A 167 -11.77 1.89 12.51
CA SER A 167 -12.82 2.48 13.34
C SER A 167 -14.00 2.86 12.44
N PHE A 168 -15.22 2.63 12.92
CA PHE A 168 -16.47 3.03 12.28
C PHE A 168 -17.10 4.22 13.01
#